data_AF-A0A9W8XVC7-F1
#
_entry.id   AF-A0A9W8XVC7-F1
#
_cell.length_a   1.000
_cell.length_b   1.000
_cell.length_c   1.000
_cell.angle_alpha   90.00
_cell.angle_beta   90.00
_cell.angle_gamma   90.00
#
_symmetry.space_group_name_H-M   'P 1'
#
loop_
_entity.id
_entity.type
_entity.pdbx_description
1 polymer ?
#
loop_
_entity_poly.entity_id
_entity_poly.type
_entity_poly.pdbx_seq_one_letter_code
_entity_poly.pdbx_strand_id
1 'polypeptide(L)'
;MQLLPLTFVFVRLAFILLKHAINKMQNQSNAPFPFMELPPELRDMVYENLLEDPHYPPPRPCPKTRGPSWLPSMPQIGSTDAETTRHKSNLLFLANKQIYSEYMDIMCKKTTFHMTVAPHNYTPPATPAEEEKDIWQISPQVLKQMKRCDIKLVTTSTMLGVSDPRNMKPEEWALARQMRRQLSEVENISELNLHVKAIGDPLWNPLWVWYHATQALRGMGSAENDNDWAKVEVVGAEIQPSKLDQSAEIKGITSTSPASSGPKFNRITFSLDMWSPGENYLMRDPASNNQWAWWCLKGHCVGQVGSELTVRQFCSWLYDCPTCYSEENEDE
;
A
#
# COMPACT_ATOMS: atom_id res chain seq x y z
N MET A 1 -3.71 -81.17 -18.75
CA MET A 1 -4.20 -79.78 -18.68
C MET A 1 -4.37 -79.33 -17.23
N GLN A 2 -3.28 -79.07 -16.48
CA GLN A 2 -3.35 -78.61 -15.07
C GLN A 2 -2.33 -77.51 -14.71
N LEU A 3 -1.64 -76.89 -15.68
CA LEU A 3 -0.60 -75.88 -15.42
C LEU A 3 -1.10 -74.42 -15.35
N LEU A 4 -2.37 -74.17 -15.71
CA LEU A 4 -3.00 -72.85 -15.69
C LEU A 4 -3.21 -72.19 -14.31
N PRO A 5 -3.49 -72.91 -13.19
CA PRO A 5 -3.73 -72.26 -11.92
C PRO A 5 -2.45 -71.74 -11.26
N LEU A 6 -1.30 -72.39 -11.52
CA LEU A 6 -0.03 -72.01 -10.90
C LEU A 6 0.47 -70.66 -11.43
N THR A 7 0.38 -70.44 -12.74
CA THR A 7 0.82 -69.17 -13.36
C THR A 7 0.00 -67.98 -12.86
N PHE A 8 -1.30 -68.17 -12.62
CA PHE A 8 -2.17 -67.12 -12.10
C PHE A 8 -1.80 -66.70 -10.66
N VAL A 9 -1.41 -67.68 -9.82
CA VAL A 9 -0.95 -67.42 -8.45
C VAL A 9 0.38 -66.67 -8.46
N PHE A 10 1.34 -67.07 -9.30
CA PHE A 10 2.63 -66.38 -9.41
C PHE A 10 2.49 -64.95 -9.93
N VAL A 11 1.63 -64.70 -10.92
CA VAL A 11 1.39 -63.34 -11.42
C VAL A 11 0.73 -62.46 -10.37
N ARG A 12 -0.25 -62.98 -9.62
CA ARG A 12 -0.89 -62.26 -8.49
C ARG A 12 0.12 -61.93 -7.39
N LEU A 13 0.98 -62.88 -7.03
CA LEU A 13 2.00 -62.69 -5.99
C LEU A 13 3.04 -61.64 -6.44
N ALA A 14 3.50 -61.72 -7.69
CA ALA A 14 4.42 -60.74 -8.28
C ALA A 14 3.81 -59.33 -8.30
N PHE A 15 2.52 -59.19 -8.65
CA PHE A 15 1.82 -57.91 -8.60
C PHE A 15 1.71 -57.34 -7.19
N ILE A 16 1.43 -58.18 -6.18
CA ILE A 16 1.34 -57.76 -4.78
C ILE A 16 2.71 -57.28 -4.27
N LEU A 17 3.78 -58.03 -4.58
CA LEU A 17 5.15 -57.66 -4.21
C LEU A 17 5.59 -56.38 -4.91
N LEU A 18 5.26 -56.20 -6.19
CA LEU A 18 5.54 -54.97 -6.94
C LEU A 18 4.79 -53.78 -6.35
N LYS A 19 3.50 -53.93 -6.01
CA LYS A 19 2.72 -52.88 -5.34
C LYS A 19 3.30 -52.52 -3.98
N HIS A 20 3.77 -53.51 -3.22
CA HIS A 20 4.36 -53.29 -1.90
C HIS A 20 5.72 -52.57 -2.00
N ALA A 21 6.54 -52.92 -3.00
CA ALA A 21 7.79 -52.23 -3.29
C ALA A 21 7.58 -50.77 -3.72
N ILE A 22 6.60 -50.52 -4.61
CA ILE A 22 6.24 -49.15 -5.03
C ILE A 22 5.72 -48.33 -3.85
N ASN A 23 4.83 -48.88 -3.02
CA ASN A 23 4.34 -48.19 -1.83
C ASN A 23 5.45 -47.94 -0.80
N LYS A 24 6.43 -48.84 -0.66
CA LYS A 24 7.58 -48.65 0.24
C LYS A 24 8.49 -47.53 -0.24
N MET A 25 8.75 -47.43 -1.55
CA MET A 25 9.52 -46.32 -2.11
C MET A 25 8.75 -44.99 -1.96
N GLN A 26 7.44 -44.99 -2.20
CA GLN A 26 6.60 -43.81 -1.96
C GLN A 26 6.54 -43.42 -0.48
N ASN A 27 6.55 -44.39 0.45
CA ASN A 27 6.57 -44.14 1.88
C ASN A 27 7.94 -43.70 2.41
N GLN A 28 9.04 -44.13 1.80
CA GLN A 28 10.38 -43.61 2.15
C GLN A 28 10.60 -42.19 1.62
N SER A 29 9.91 -41.79 0.56
CA SER A 29 9.83 -40.40 0.11
C SER A 29 8.84 -39.52 0.90
N ASN A 30 8.16 -40.06 1.93
CA ASN A 30 7.19 -39.30 2.74
C ASN A 30 7.81 -38.61 3.98
N ALA A 31 9.14 -38.69 4.18
CA ALA A 31 9.77 -37.84 5.18
C ALA A 31 9.61 -36.37 4.74
N PRO A 32 8.95 -35.52 5.54
CA PRO A 32 8.81 -34.11 5.19
C PRO A 32 10.20 -33.49 5.07
N PHE A 33 10.39 -32.64 4.07
CA PHE A 33 11.64 -31.92 3.90
C PHE A 33 11.98 -31.14 5.18
N PRO A 34 13.17 -31.33 5.78
CA PRO A 34 13.52 -30.75 7.07
C PRO A 34 13.90 -29.27 6.90
N PHE A 35 12.91 -28.44 6.55
CA PHE A 35 13.10 -27.02 6.24
C PHE A 35 13.81 -26.24 7.35
N MET A 36 13.57 -26.60 8.61
CA MET A 36 14.20 -25.96 9.78
C MET A 36 15.68 -26.33 9.98
N GLU A 37 16.15 -27.43 9.38
CA GLU A 37 17.56 -27.83 9.43
C GLU A 37 18.40 -27.11 8.36
N LEU A 38 17.74 -26.42 7.41
CA LEU A 38 18.44 -25.58 6.45
C LEU A 38 19.12 -24.40 7.16
N PRO A 39 20.33 -24.01 6.73
CA PRO A 39 20.93 -22.73 7.10
C PRO A 39 19.97 -21.55 6.84
N PRO A 40 20.00 -20.49 7.66
CA PRO A 40 19.13 -19.32 7.50
C PRO A 40 19.18 -18.74 6.08
N GLU A 41 20.34 -18.73 5.44
CA GLU A 41 20.53 -18.15 4.10
C GLU A 41 19.70 -18.90 3.04
N LEU A 42 19.60 -20.23 3.14
CA LEU A 42 18.78 -21.02 2.24
C LEU A 42 17.29 -20.85 2.54
N ARG A 43 16.92 -20.64 3.81
CA ARG A 43 15.53 -20.32 4.16
C ARG A 43 15.13 -18.97 3.61
N ASP A 44 15.99 -17.96 3.72
CA ASP A 44 15.80 -16.63 3.15
C ASP A 44 15.60 -16.70 1.64
N MET A 45 16.42 -17.47 0.93
CA MET A 45 16.23 -17.72 -0.51
C MET A 45 14.85 -18.34 -0.80
N VAL A 46 14.39 -19.30 0.01
CA VAL A 46 13.06 -19.87 -0.15
C VAL A 46 11.97 -18.83 0.11
N TYR A 47 12.09 -18.04 1.18
CA TYR A 47 11.15 -16.98 1.50
C TYR A 47 11.07 -15.95 0.38
N GLU A 48 12.21 -15.52 -0.17
CA GLU A 48 12.29 -14.59 -1.30
C GLU A 48 11.58 -15.11 -2.55
N ASN A 49 11.73 -16.39 -2.87
CA ASN A 49 11.00 -17.02 -3.96
C ASN A 49 9.49 -17.11 -3.69
N LEU A 50 9.05 -17.01 -2.43
CA LEU A 50 7.65 -17.03 -2.02
C LEU A 50 7.08 -15.63 -1.72
N LEU A 51 7.88 -14.57 -1.83
CA LEU A 51 7.41 -13.22 -1.60
C LEU A 51 6.46 -12.80 -2.70
N GLU A 52 5.29 -12.34 -2.29
CA GLU A 52 4.36 -11.60 -3.13
C GLU A 52 4.13 -10.26 -2.45
N ASP A 53 4.14 -9.18 -3.24
CA ASP A 53 3.88 -7.85 -2.71
C ASP A 53 2.47 -7.80 -2.07
N PRO A 54 2.35 -7.42 -0.78
CA PRO A 54 1.07 -7.43 -0.10
C PRO A 54 0.20 -6.26 -0.56
N HIS A 55 -1.07 -6.55 -0.83
CA HIS A 55 -2.06 -5.58 -1.32
C HIS A 55 -3.20 -5.39 -0.32
N TYR A 56 -3.52 -4.14 -0.01
CA TYR A 56 -4.58 -3.77 0.94
C TYR A 56 -5.58 -2.80 0.29
N PRO A 57 -6.88 -3.14 0.21
CA PRO A 57 -7.46 -4.43 0.54
C PRO A 57 -6.97 -5.54 -0.42
N PRO A 58 -7.07 -6.81 -0.01
CA PRO A 58 -6.74 -7.92 -0.89
C PRO A 58 -7.50 -7.81 -2.22
N PRO A 59 -6.85 -8.06 -3.37
CA PRO A 59 -7.51 -8.00 -4.65
C PRO A 59 -8.69 -8.96 -4.66
N ARG A 60 -9.81 -8.52 -5.24
CA ARG A 60 -10.98 -9.39 -5.38
C ARG A 60 -10.54 -10.66 -6.11
N PRO A 61 -10.87 -11.86 -5.60
CA PRO A 61 -10.56 -13.09 -6.32
C PRO A 61 -11.23 -12.98 -7.70
N CYS A 62 -10.43 -13.03 -8.76
CA CYS A 62 -10.97 -13.01 -10.11
C CYS A 62 -12.04 -14.11 -10.20
N PRO A 63 -13.27 -13.80 -10.65
CA PRO A 63 -14.26 -14.83 -10.85
C PRO A 63 -13.60 -15.87 -11.75
N LYS A 64 -13.54 -17.13 -11.29
CA LYS A 64 -13.01 -18.22 -12.09
C LYS A 64 -13.83 -18.22 -13.36
N THR A 65 -13.26 -17.74 -14.47
CA THR A 65 -13.90 -17.78 -15.77
C THR A 65 -14.13 -19.25 -16.05
N ARG A 66 -15.33 -19.74 -15.74
CA ARG A 66 -15.79 -21.04 -16.22
C ARG A 66 -15.91 -20.86 -17.72
N GLY A 67 -14.80 -21.14 -18.41
CA GLY A 67 -14.84 -21.30 -19.85
C GLY A 67 -15.96 -22.29 -20.20
N PRO A 68 -16.60 -22.15 -21.36
CA PRO A 68 -17.58 -23.12 -21.82
C PRO A 68 -16.96 -24.52 -21.77
N SER A 69 -17.58 -25.46 -21.06
CA SER A 69 -17.00 -26.78 -20.74
C SER A 69 -16.78 -27.71 -21.94
N TRP A 70 -16.93 -27.20 -23.17
CA TRP A 70 -16.95 -27.98 -24.40
C TRP A 70 -15.77 -27.69 -25.34
N LEU A 71 -14.89 -26.74 -25.03
CA LEU A 71 -13.67 -26.55 -25.82
C LEU A 71 -12.48 -27.28 -25.15
N PRO A 72 -11.79 -28.19 -25.87
CA PRO A 72 -10.56 -28.78 -25.39
C PRO A 72 -9.51 -27.68 -25.24
N SER A 73 -8.83 -27.70 -24.09
CA SER A 73 -7.83 -26.74 -23.63
C SER A 73 -6.78 -26.42 -24.70
N MET A 74 -6.97 -25.31 -25.42
CA MET A 74 -5.90 -24.69 -26.19
C MET A 74 -4.97 -23.93 -25.22
N PRO A 75 -3.66 -24.14 -25.27
CA PRO A 75 -2.71 -23.31 -24.51
C PRO A 75 -2.84 -21.87 -24.99
N GLN A 76 -3.21 -20.95 -24.09
CA GLN A 76 -3.28 -19.53 -24.41
C GLN A 76 -1.86 -19.01 -24.69
N ILE A 77 -1.60 -18.69 -25.95
CA ILE A 77 -0.42 -17.96 -26.39
C ILE A 77 -0.81 -16.49 -26.44
N GLY A 78 -0.11 -15.65 -25.67
CA GLY A 78 -0.05 -14.21 -25.89
C GLY A 78 -0.71 -13.34 -24.83
N SER A 79 0.01 -13.09 -23.73
CA SER A 79 0.02 -11.80 -23.04
C SER A 79 1.39 -11.61 -22.42
N THR A 80 2.20 -10.73 -23.00
CA THR A 80 3.48 -10.28 -22.44
C THR A 80 3.20 -9.20 -21.40
N ASP A 81 2.62 -9.61 -20.28
CA ASP A 81 2.80 -8.90 -19.02
C ASP A 81 3.37 -9.94 -18.07
N ALA A 82 4.41 -9.59 -17.32
CA ALA A 82 5.12 -10.48 -16.41
C ALA A 82 4.13 -11.10 -15.42
N GLU A 83 3.60 -12.27 -15.78
CA GLU A 83 2.75 -13.10 -14.95
C GLU A 83 3.68 -13.70 -13.88
N THR A 84 3.92 -12.92 -12.83
CA THR A 84 4.32 -13.47 -11.54
C THR A 84 3.36 -14.62 -11.28
N THR A 85 3.91 -15.83 -11.33
CA THR A 85 3.18 -17.07 -11.12
C THR A 85 2.56 -16.99 -9.73
N ARG A 86 1.31 -16.50 -9.65
CA ARG A 86 0.54 -16.38 -8.41
C ARG A 86 0.58 -17.73 -7.73
N HIS A 87 1.37 -17.85 -6.66
CA HIS A 87 1.54 -19.12 -5.99
C HIS A 87 0.20 -19.45 -5.35
N LYS A 88 -0.38 -20.60 -5.71
CA LYS A 88 -1.64 -21.09 -5.14
C LYS A 88 -1.42 -21.29 -3.64
N SER A 89 -1.80 -20.30 -2.84
CA SER A 89 -1.91 -20.32 -1.38
C SER A 89 -0.70 -20.90 -0.66
N ASN A 90 0.18 -20.02 -0.19
CA ASN A 90 1.29 -20.37 0.69
C ASN A 90 0.78 -20.80 2.08
N LEU A 91 0.38 -22.07 2.21
CA LEU A 91 -0.03 -22.69 3.48
C LEU A 91 1.15 -22.89 4.46
N LEU A 92 2.38 -22.62 4.01
CA LEU A 92 3.60 -22.68 4.82
C LEU A 92 3.48 -21.84 6.11
N PHE A 93 2.73 -20.74 6.05
CA PHE A 93 2.60 -19.76 7.13
C PHE A 93 1.75 -20.22 8.31
N LEU A 94 0.97 -21.30 8.16
CA LEU A 94 0.13 -21.84 9.24
C LEU A 94 0.85 -22.91 10.08
N ALA A 95 2.05 -23.33 9.68
CA ALA A 95 2.71 -24.49 10.27
C ALA A 95 3.59 -24.17 11.49
N ASN A 96 4.23 -22.99 11.54
CA ASN A 96 5.22 -22.68 12.59
C ASN A 96 5.37 -21.16 12.82
N LYS A 97 5.34 -20.74 14.10
CA LYS A 97 5.51 -19.32 14.51
C LYS A 97 6.86 -18.73 14.13
N GLN A 98 7.94 -19.52 14.20
CA GLN A 98 9.28 -19.07 13.83
C GLN A 98 9.37 -18.78 12.33
N ILE A 99 8.86 -19.71 11.50
CA ILE A 99 8.80 -19.54 10.04
C ILE A 99 8.01 -18.27 9.70
N TYR A 100 6.87 -18.07 10.36
CA TYR A 100 6.07 -16.85 10.18
C TYR A 100 6.85 -15.58 10.53
N SER A 101 7.57 -15.55 11.67
CA SER A 101 8.35 -14.37 12.06
C SER A 101 9.52 -14.10 11.12
N GLU A 102 10.26 -15.13 10.68
CA GLU A 102 11.35 -15.00 9.71
C GLU A 102 10.82 -14.46 8.37
N TYR A 103 9.72 -15.04 7.89
CA TYR A 103 9.06 -14.61 6.66
C TYR A 103 8.56 -13.16 6.73
N MET A 104 7.88 -12.77 7.81
CA MET A 104 7.38 -11.40 7.97
C MET A 104 8.51 -10.37 8.05
N ASP A 105 9.63 -10.72 8.70
CA ASP A 105 10.82 -9.85 8.73
C ASP A 105 11.37 -9.61 7.30
N ILE A 106 11.47 -10.67 6.49
CA ILE A 106 11.92 -10.55 5.10
C ILE A 106 10.89 -9.80 4.24
N MET A 107 9.59 -10.05 4.42
CA MET A 107 8.53 -9.33 3.72
C MET A 107 8.64 -7.83 3.98
N CYS A 108 8.69 -7.41 5.25
CA CYS A 108 8.82 -6.01 5.64
C CYS A 108 10.08 -5.34 5.08
N LYS A 109 11.18 -6.11 4.92
CA LYS A 109 12.48 -5.62 4.40
C LYS A 109 12.54 -5.54 2.88
N LYS A 110 11.97 -6.52 2.15
CA LYS A 110 12.22 -6.71 0.71
C LYS A 110 11.03 -6.36 -0.18
N THR A 111 9.80 -6.41 0.33
CA THR A 111 8.59 -6.16 -0.48
C THR A 111 8.13 -4.72 -0.42
N THR A 112 7.30 -4.34 -1.38
CA THR A 112 6.59 -3.06 -1.39
C THR A 112 5.12 -3.30 -1.02
N PHE A 113 4.65 -2.59 0.00
CA PHE A 113 3.26 -2.68 0.44
C PHE A 113 2.38 -1.79 -0.43
N HIS A 114 1.37 -2.36 -1.08
CA HIS A 114 0.46 -1.62 -1.93
C HIS A 114 -0.84 -1.35 -1.18
N MET A 115 -1.06 -0.10 -0.78
CA MET A 115 -2.24 0.33 -0.02
C MET A 115 -3.17 1.14 -0.93
N THR A 116 -4.35 0.62 -1.23
CA THR A 116 -5.32 1.27 -2.13
C THR A 116 -6.55 1.75 -1.37
N VAL A 117 -6.92 3.01 -1.58
CA VAL A 117 -8.20 3.59 -1.16
C VAL A 117 -9.00 3.92 -2.41
N ALA A 118 -10.23 3.44 -2.50
CA ALA A 118 -11.08 3.54 -3.68
C ALA A 118 -12.57 3.61 -3.28
N PRO A 119 -13.47 4.09 -4.16
CA PRO A 119 -14.89 4.25 -3.81
C PRO A 119 -15.58 2.96 -3.37
N HIS A 120 -15.07 1.80 -3.79
CA HIS A 120 -15.65 0.49 -3.46
C HIS A 120 -15.13 -0.10 -2.15
N ASN A 121 -14.08 0.47 -1.55
CA ASN A 121 -13.51 -0.01 -0.29
C ASN A 121 -13.51 1.07 0.82
N TYR A 122 -13.85 2.30 0.47
CA TYR A 122 -13.93 3.44 1.37
C TYR A 122 -15.31 4.05 1.34
N THR A 123 -15.84 4.37 2.51
CA THR A 123 -17.07 5.13 2.68
C THR A 123 -16.74 6.34 3.55
N PRO A 124 -17.02 7.57 3.09
CA PRO A 124 -16.80 8.76 3.89
C PRO A 124 -17.52 8.63 5.23
N PRO A 125 -16.85 8.95 6.35
CA PRO A 125 -17.47 8.88 7.67
C PRO A 125 -18.59 9.93 7.75
N ALA A 126 -19.77 9.51 8.17
CA ALA A 126 -20.91 10.40 8.41
C ALA A 126 -20.87 10.99 9.83
N THR A 127 -20.15 10.35 10.74
CA THR A 127 -20.00 10.77 12.14
C THR A 127 -18.54 10.75 12.57
N PRO A 128 -18.13 11.57 13.55
CA PRO A 128 -16.76 11.55 14.08
C PRO A 128 -16.32 10.19 14.63
N ALA A 129 -17.25 9.39 15.17
CA ALA A 129 -16.95 8.04 15.65
C ALA A 129 -16.56 7.09 14.50
N GLU A 130 -17.11 7.29 13.30
CA GLU A 130 -16.69 6.52 12.11
C GLU A 130 -15.32 6.97 11.59
N GLU A 131 -14.87 8.19 11.92
CA GLU A 131 -13.50 8.64 11.59
C GLU A 131 -12.45 7.77 12.28
N GLU A 132 -12.78 7.15 13.41
CA GLU A 132 -11.84 6.31 14.18
C GLU A 132 -11.55 4.95 13.53
N LYS A 133 -12.30 4.54 12.51
CA LYS A 133 -12.08 3.26 11.83
C LYS A 133 -10.85 3.31 10.94
N ASP A 134 -10.01 2.28 11.05
CA ASP A 134 -8.82 2.15 10.20
C ASP A 134 -9.21 1.90 8.73
N ILE A 135 -8.49 2.57 7.82
CA ILE A 135 -8.70 2.43 6.38
C ILE A 135 -8.16 1.07 5.93
N TRP A 136 -6.97 0.71 6.41
CA TRP A 136 -6.31 -0.54 6.08
C TRP A 136 -6.26 -1.46 7.29
N GLN A 137 -6.57 -2.74 7.10
CA GLN A 137 -6.51 -3.74 8.19
C GLN A 137 -5.08 -4.27 8.33
N ILE A 138 -4.16 -3.43 8.82
CA ILE A 138 -2.74 -3.76 8.99
C ILE A 138 -2.38 -3.56 10.46
N SER A 139 -1.68 -4.53 11.05
CA SER A 139 -1.28 -4.41 12.45
C SER A 139 -0.23 -3.29 12.63
N PRO A 140 -0.24 -2.57 13.76
CA PRO A 140 0.76 -1.53 14.04
C PRO A 140 2.19 -2.07 14.00
N GLN A 141 2.40 -3.33 14.39
CA GLN A 141 3.72 -3.98 14.34
C GLN A 141 4.25 -4.08 12.91
N VAL A 142 3.40 -4.42 11.93
CA VAL A 142 3.81 -4.49 10.52
C VAL A 142 4.09 -3.09 9.97
N LEU A 143 3.23 -2.11 10.30
CA LEU A 143 3.45 -0.70 9.92
C LEU A 143 4.80 -0.16 10.42
N LYS A 144 5.18 -0.49 11.65
CA LYS A 144 6.47 -0.11 12.24
C LYS A 144 7.67 -0.72 11.53
N GLN A 145 7.53 -1.89 10.92
CA GLN A 145 8.63 -2.62 10.28
C GLN A 145 8.74 -2.36 8.77
N MET A 146 7.67 -1.85 8.15
CA MET A 146 7.56 -1.60 6.72
C MET A 146 8.66 -0.66 6.20
N LYS A 147 9.37 -1.08 5.14
CA LYS A 147 10.43 -0.30 4.50
C LYS A 147 9.98 0.44 3.24
N ARG A 148 9.04 -0.12 2.48
CA ARG A 148 8.55 0.46 1.22
C ARG A 148 7.03 0.37 1.15
N CYS A 149 6.39 1.47 0.76
CA CYS A 149 4.95 1.54 0.66
C CYS A 149 4.52 2.43 -0.51
N ASP A 150 3.64 1.90 -1.34
CA ASP A 150 2.97 2.63 -2.41
C ASP A 150 1.49 2.76 -2.05
N ILE A 151 1.05 4.01 -1.88
CA ILE A 151 -0.34 4.33 -1.56
C ILE A 151 -1.04 4.79 -2.83
N LYS A 152 -2.09 4.08 -3.24
CA LYS A 152 -2.92 4.43 -4.38
C LYS A 152 -4.27 4.97 -3.92
N LEU A 153 -4.48 6.26 -4.14
CA LEU A 153 -5.71 6.96 -3.82
C LEU A 153 -6.56 7.13 -5.09
N VAL A 154 -7.55 6.25 -5.27
CA VAL A 154 -8.55 6.36 -6.33
C VAL A 154 -9.76 7.11 -5.78
N THR A 155 -10.02 8.32 -6.27
CA THR A 155 -10.94 9.27 -5.60
C THR A 155 -12.02 9.79 -6.52
N THR A 156 -13.21 9.96 -5.94
CA THR A 156 -14.38 10.64 -6.53
C THR A 156 -14.70 11.90 -5.72
N SER A 157 -15.52 12.79 -6.26
CA SER A 157 -16.09 13.95 -5.54
C SER A 157 -16.67 13.57 -4.19
N THR A 158 -17.46 12.50 -4.15
CA THR A 158 -18.13 12.02 -2.95
C THR A 158 -17.15 11.63 -1.83
N MET A 159 -15.94 11.19 -2.18
CA MET A 159 -14.90 10.83 -1.20
C MET A 159 -14.25 12.04 -0.52
N LEU A 160 -14.44 13.25 -1.06
CA LEU A 160 -13.97 14.48 -0.40
C LEU A 160 -14.86 14.88 0.79
N GLY A 161 -16.10 14.38 0.85
CA GLY A 161 -17.04 14.71 1.93
C GLY A 161 -17.60 16.13 1.87
N VAL A 162 -17.42 16.84 0.75
CA VAL A 162 -17.88 18.22 0.55
C VAL A 162 -18.72 18.34 -0.71
N SER A 163 -19.70 19.24 -0.71
CA SER A 163 -20.55 19.50 -1.88
C SER A 163 -19.81 20.26 -2.99
N ASP A 164 -18.88 21.15 -2.63
CA ASP A 164 -18.06 21.91 -3.58
C ASP A 164 -16.57 21.81 -3.19
N PRO A 165 -15.74 21.12 -3.98
CA PRO A 165 -14.34 20.93 -3.67
C PRO A 165 -13.51 22.22 -3.73
N ARG A 166 -14.02 23.30 -4.34
CA ARG A 166 -13.28 24.57 -4.44
C ARG A 166 -13.15 25.30 -3.10
N ASN A 167 -14.13 25.11 -2.23
CA ASN A 167 -14.20 25.77 -0.92
C ASN A 167 -13.65 24.88 0.21
N MET A 168 -13.23 23.66 -0.14
CA MET A 168 -12.69 22.71 0.80
C MET A 168 -11.34 23.18 1.34
N LYS A 169 -11.16 23.07 2.65
CA LYS A 169 -9.86 23.24 3.27
C LYS A 169 -9.14 21.88 3.35
N PRO A 170 -7.84 21.79 3.01
CA PRO A 170 -7.10 20.53 3.06
C PRO A 170 -7.09 19.87 4.46
N GLU A 171 -7.23 20.65 5.52
CA GLU A 171 -7.28 20.20 6.91
C GLU A 171 -8.62 19.53 7.26
N GLU A 172 -9.70 19.98 6.62
CA GLU A 172 -11.06 19.47 6.81
C GLU A 172 -11.29 18.14 6.08
N TRP A 173 -10.32 17.67 5.28
CA TRP A 173 -10.43 16.40 4.59
C TRP A 173 -10.33 15.18 5.52
N ALA A 174 -11.46 14.56 5.80
CA ALA A 174 -11.56 13.39 6.69
C ALA A 174 -10.64 12.24 6.26
N LEU A 175 -10.61 11.90 4.97
CA LEU A 175 -9.78 10.80 4.47
C LEU A 175 -8.28 11.06 4.72
N ALA A 176 -7.78 12.26 4.46
CA ALA A 176 -6.39 12.58 4.76
C ALA A 176 -6.09 12.55 6.26
N ARG A 177 -7.02 12.98 7.13
CA ARG A 177 -6.84 12.83 8.59
C ARG A 177 -6.71 11.37 8.99
N GLN A 178 -7.59 10.51 8.49
CA GLN A 178 -7.54 9.07 8.75
C GLN A 178 -6.24 8.44 8.24
N MET A 179 -5.79 8.79 7.03
CA MET A 179 -4.52 8.31 6.48
C MET A 179 -3.34 8.75 7.34
N ARG A 180 -3.27 10.03 7.71
CA ARG A 180 -2.19 10.56 8.57
C ARG A 180 -2.15 9.85 9.93
N ARG A 181 -3.30 9.70 10.58
CA ARG A 181 -3.43 8.98 11.85
C ARG A 181 -2.98 7.53 11.76
N GLN A 182 -3.34 6.82 10.69
CA GLN A 182 -2.92 5.43 10.55
C GLN A 182 -1.43 5.31 10.20
N LEU A 183 -0.92 6.22 9.37
CA LEU A 183 0.49 6.22 8.98
C LEU A 183 1.43 6.77 10.06
N SER A 184 0.94 7.44 11.10
CA SER A 184 1.80 7.92 12.20
C SER A 184 2.49 6.79 12.96
N GLU A 185 1.99 5.55 12.86
CA GLU A 185 2.62 4.36 13.42
C GLU A 185 3.83 3.86 12.60
N VAL A 186 4.07 4.41 11.41
CA VAL A 186 5.17 3.99 10.53
C VAL A 186 6.46 4.71 10.94
N GLU A 187 7.44 3.94 11.42
CA GLU A 187 8.70 4.49 11.96
C GLU A 187 9.89 4.30 11.00
N ASN A 188 9.91 3.22 10.23
CA ASN A 188 11.13 2.70 9.59
C ASN A 188 11.15 2.79 8.07
N ILE A 189 10.25 3.55 7.47
CA ILE A 189 10.05 3.60 6.02
C ILE A 189 11.19 4.34 5.31
N SER A 190 11.72 3.73 4.25
CA SER A 190 12.72 4.35 3.37
C SER A 190 12.08 5.00 2.14
N GLU A 191 10.98 4.43 1.66
CA GLU A 191 10.30 4.88 0.45
C GLU A 191 8.79 4.83 0.66
N LEU A 192 8.15 5.99 0.57
CA LEU A 192 6.71 6.17 0.68
C LEU A 192 6.21 6.99 -0.51
N ASN A 193 5.49 6.35 -1.42
CA ASN A 193 4.96 6.99 -2.62
C ASN A 193 3.45 7.14 -2.55
N LEU A 194 2.93 8.24 -3.12
CA LEU A 194 1.50 8.49 -3.25
C LEU A 194 1.13 8.58 -4.74
N HIS A 195 0.14 7.80 -5.14
CA HIS A 195 -0.45 7.82 -6.47
C HIS A 195 -1.89 8.31 -6.36
N VAL A 196 -2.15 9.55 -6.76
CA VAL A 196 -3.49 10.14 -6.71
C VAL A 196 -4.15 9.96 -8.08
N LYS A 197 -5.15 9.09 -8.11
CA LYS A 197 -5.97 8.81 -9.28
C LYS A 197 -7.36 9.42 -9.09
N ALA A 198 -7.71 10.41 -9.92
CA ALA A 198 -9.05 11.00 -9.87
C ALA A 198 -9.96 10.31 -10.91
N ILE A 199 -11.14 9.90 -10.46
CA ILE A 199 -12.21 9.42 -11.34
C ILE A 199 -13.02 10.66 -11.76
N GLY A 200 -13.06 10.90 -13.06
CA GLY A 200 -13.79 12.02 -13.64
C GLY A 200 -15.30 11.92 -13.35
N ASP A 201 -15.90 13.06 -13.08
CA ASP A 201 -17.32 13.24 -12.82
C ASP A 201 -17.73 14.53 -13.55
N PRO A 202 -18.88 14.54 -14.24
CA PRO A 202 -19.35 15.73 -14.96
C PRO A 202 -19.43 17.00 -14.11
N LEU A 203 -19.55 16.88 -12.79
CA LEU A 203 -19.84 18.01 -11.91
C LEU A 203 -18.59 18.72 -11.35
N TRP A 204 -17.37 18.19 -11.54
CA TRP A 204 -16.16 18.82 -11.00
C TRP A 204 -14.90 18.51 -11.81
N ASN A 205 -13.88 19.34 -11.60
CA ASN A 205 -12.57 19.18 -12.24
C ASN A 205 -11.65 18.31 -11.36
N PRO A 206 -11.13 17.18 -11.87
CA PRO A 206 -10.25 16.27 -11.12
C PRO A 206 -9.03 16.94 -10.47
N LEU A 207 -8.56 18.06 -11.02
CA LEU A 207 -7.47 18.88 -10.48
C LEU A 207 -7.68 19.26 -9.02
N TRP A 208 -8.92 19.45 -8.57
CA TRP A 208 -9.20 19.80 -7.18
C TRP A 208 -8.84 18.69 -6.20
N VAL A 209 -9.05 17.43 -6.59
CA VAL A 209 -8.65 16.28 -5.76
C VAL A 209 -7.15 16.19 -5.68
N TRP A 210 -6.44 16.38 -6.80
CA TRP A 210 -4.98 16.36 -6.79
C TRP A 210 -4.41 17.48 -5.94
N TYR A 211 -4.93 18.69 -6.12
CA TYR A 211 -4.54 19.86 -5.33
C TYR A 211 -4.74 19.60 -3.83
N HIS A 212 -5.93 19.19 -3.41
CA HIS A 212 -6.22 18.93 -2.00
C HIS A 212 -5.43 17.74 -1.46
N ALA A 213 -5.22 16.70 -2.26
CA ALA A 213 -4.39 15.56 -1.87
C ALA A 213 -2.96 15.97 -1.60
N THR A 214 -2.38 16.75 -2.50
CA THR A 214 -1.05 17.33 -2.32
C THR A 214 -1.02 18.21 -1.09
N GLN A 215 -1.92 19.17 -0.95
CA GLN A 215 -1.91 20.11 0.18
C GLN A 215 -2.04 19.40 1.53
N ALA A 216 -2.94 18.43 1.60
CA ALA A 216 -3.20 17.68 2.81
C ALA A 216 -2.01 16.76 3.17
N LEU A 217 -1.46 16.02 2.21
CA LEU A 217 -0.53 14.93 2.51
C LEU A 217 0.95 15.31 2.39
N ARG A 218 1.31 16.39 1.67
CA ARG A 218 2.72 16.80 1.50
C ARG A 218 3.43 17.19 2.79
N GLY A 219 2.67 17.71 3.76
CA GLY A 219 3.17 18.18 5.05
C GLY A 219 3.35 17.08 6.10
N MET A 220 2.94 15.85 5.80
CA MET A 220 3.02 14.73 6.74
C MET A 220 4.48 14.44 7.12
N GLY A 221 4.72 14.24 8.42
CA GLY A 221 6.05 13.99 9.00
C GLY A 221 6.97 15.22 9.07
N SER A 222 6.51 16.42 8.68
CA SER A 222 7.26 17.67 8.81
C SER A 222 6.89 18.40 10.10
N ALA A 223 7.88 18.65 10.96
CA ALA A 223 7.69 19.33 12.26
C ALA A 223 7.10 20.75 12.15
N GLU A 224 7.22 21.42 11.00
CA GLU A 224 6.68 22.77 10.78
C GLU A 224 5.14 22.82 10.79
N ASN A 225 4.47 21.72 10.48
CA ASN A 225 3.00 21.68 10.38
C ASN A 225 2.31 21.02 11.59
N ASP A 226 3.05 20.46 12.54
CA ASP A 226 2.48 19.63 13.60
C ASP A 226 1.81 20.41 14.74
N ASN A 227 2.19 21.68 14.93
CA ASN A 227 1.72 22.47 16.07
C ASN A 227 0.29 23.02 15.92
N ASP A 228 -0.27 23.05 14.70
CA ASP A 228 -1.61 23.60 14.45
C ASP A 228 -2.73 22.56 14.48
N TRP A 229 -2.46 21.29 14.16
CA TRP A 229 -3.53 20.29 14.02
C TRP A 229 -3.92 19.57 15.32
N ALA A 230 -3.01 19.47 16.29
CA ALA A 230 -3.27 18.82 17.58
C ALA A 230 -4.19 19.64 18.52
N LYS A 231 -4.59 20.85 18.10
CA LYS A 231 -5.52 21.75 18.82
C LYS A 231 -6.95 21.67 18.28
N VAL A 232 -7.45 20.49 17.94
CA VAL A 232 -8.91 20.28 17.91
C VAL A 232 -9.34 19.97 19.34
N GLU A 233 -9.43 21.01 20.17
CA GLU A 233 -10.12 20.92 21.45
C GLU A 233 -11.57 20.55 21.17
N VAL A 234 -11.95 19.35 21.60
CA VAL A 234 -13.34 18.98 21.82
C VAL A 234 -13.88 19.98 22.83
N VAL A 235 -14.54 21.03 22.35
CA VAL A 235 -15.34 21.94 23.18
C VAL A 235 -16.58 21.16 23.62
N GLY A 236 -16.35 20.25 24.57
CA GLY A 236 -17.37 19.52 25.29
C GLY A 236 -17.89 20.40 26.42
N ALA A 237 -19.15 20.80 26.28
CA ALA A 237 -20.09 21.17 27.33
C ALA A 237 -19.52 21.91 28.56
N GLU A 238 -19.71 23.23 28.55
CA GLU A 238 -19.61 24.11 29.70
C GLU A 238 -20.54 23.63 30.84
N ILE A 239 -19.98 22.91 31.82
CA ILE A 239 -20.58 22.72 33.14
C ILE A 239 -19.78 23.59 34.11
N GLN A 240 -20.41 24.65 34.62
CA GLN A 240 -19.87 25.48 35.70
C GLN A 240 -19.60 24.65 36.96
N PRO A 241 -18.42 24.80 37.59
CA PRO A 241 -18.24 24.47 38.99
C PRO A 241 -17.92 25.73 39.80
N SER A 242 -18.84 26.07 40.70
CA SER A 242 -18.58 27.04 41.76
C SER A 242 -17.82 26.39 42.92
N LYS A 243 -16.82 27.12 43.44
CA LYS A 243 -16.15 27.07 44.75
C LYS A 243 -14.89 26.20 44.93
N LEU A 244 -13.74 26.88 44.86
CA LEU A 244 -12.79 27.17 45.96
C LEU A 244 -12.52 26.04 46.99
N ASP A 245 -11.36 25.38 46.94
CA ASP A 245 -10.21 25.61 47.84
C ASP A 245 -9.07 24.57 47.60
N GLN A 246 -7.85 24.95 48.02
CA GLN A 246 -6.64 24.14 48.27
C GLN A 246 -5.62 23.86 47.15
N SER A 247 -4.53 24.62 47.31
CA SER A 247 -3.12 24.40 46.96
C SER A 247 -2.66 22.94 46.86
N ALA A 248 -2.28 22.53 45.65
CA ALA A 248 -1.40 21.39 45.41
C ALA A 248 -0.31 21.79 44.39
N GLU A 249 0.93 21.58 44.81
CA GLU A 249 2.16 21.83 44.08
C GLU A 249 2.27 20.90 42.87
N ILE A 250 1.98 21.43 41.67
CA ILE A 250 2.14 20.69 40.41
C ILE A 250 3.60 20.76 40.00
N LYS A 251 4.33 19.67 40.26
CA LYS A 251 5.65 19.40 39.67
C LYS A 251 5.53 19.39 38.15
N GLY A 252 6.32 20.25 37.52
CA GLY A 252 6.38 20.44 36.08
C GLY A 252 6.53 19.13 35.32
N ILE A 253 5.52 18.83 34.50
CA ILE A 253 5.64 17.88 33.40
C ILE A 253 6.41 18.62 32.32
N THR A 254 7.71 18.36 32.25
CA THR A 254 8.54 18.76 31.12
C THR A 254 7.97 18.08 29.89
N SER A 255 7.26 18.83 29.05
CA SER A 255 6.77 18.37 27.75
C SER A 255 7.97 18.09 26.85
N THR A 256 8.38 16.82 26.83
CA THR A 256 9.33 16.29 25.87
C THR A 256 8.80 16.62 24.47
N SER A 257 9.60 17.33 23.68
CA SER A 257 9.36 17.73 22.29
C SER A 257 8.54 16.69 21.50
N PRO A 258 7.49 17.06 20.75
CA PRO A 258 6.75 16.11 19.95
C PRO A 258 7.71 15.48 18.94
N ALA A 259 7.95 14.18 19.11
CA ALA A 259 8.65 13.37 18.12
C ALA A 259 7.89 13.51 16.79
N SER A 260 8.62 13.65 15.68
CA SER A 260 8.09 13.82 14.33
C SER A 260 6.88 12.90 14.06
N SER A 261 5.71 13.47 13.74
CA SER A 261 4.39 12.83 13.81
C SER A 261 4.05 11.79 12.73
N GLY A 262 5.06 11.21 12.06
CA GLY A 262 4.85 10.17 11.06
C GLY A 262 5.85 10.21 9.90
N PRO A 263 5.67 9.33 8.91
CA PRO A 263 6.57 9.23 7.78
C PRO A 263 6.37 10.38 6.79
N LYS A 264 7.39 10.62 5.97
CA LYS A 264 7.35 11.62 4.89
C LYS A 264 7.15 10.92 3.56
N PHE A 265 6.26 11.45 2.72
CA PHE A 265 6.19 11.03 1.32
C PHE A 265 7.45 11.46 0.56
N ASN A 266 7.96 10.56 -0.27
CA ASN A 266 9.09 10.80 -1.18
C ASN A 266 8.61 11.39 -2.50
N ARG A 267 7.48 10.87 -3.01
CA ARG A 267 6.93 11.20 -4.32
C ARG A 267 5.40 11.22 -4.31
N ILE A 268 4.81 12.16 -5.05
CA ILE A 268 3.38 12.20 -5.36
C ILE A 268 3.21 12.25 -6.88
N THR A 269 2.41 11.35 -7.42
CA THR A 269 2.08 11.27 -8.85
C THR A 269 0.58 11.41 -9.04
N PHE A 270 0.19 11.91 -10.23
CA PHE A 270 -1.19 12.21 -10.58
C PHE A 270 -1.60 11.41 -11.82
N SER A 271 -2.87 11.04 -11.90
CA SER A 271 -3.44 10.32 -13.04
C SER A 271 -4.96 10.40 -13.07
N LEU A 272 -5.55 10.29 -14.26
CA LEU A 272 -7.00 10.17 -14.44
C LEU A 272 -7.38 8.73 -14.79
N ASP A 273 -8.66 8.39 -14.64
CA ASP A 273 -9.14 7.03 -14.91
C ASP A 273 -9.00 6.58 -16.36
N MET A 274 -9.25 7.50 -17.28
CA MET A 274 -9.24 7.22 -18.71
C MET A 274 -7.96 7.65 -19.43
N TRP A 275 -7.06 8.38 -18.76
CA TRP A 275 -5.82 8.86 -19.35
C TRP A 275 -4.83 9.27 -18.26
N SER A 276 -3.55 9.01 -18.50
CA SER A 276 -2.46 9.71 -17.83
C SER A 276 -1.93 10.69 -18.86
N PRO A 277 -2.16 12.01 -18.73
CA PRO A 277 -1.29 12.94 -19.43
C PRO A 277 0.13 12.62 -18.94
N GLY A 278 1.18 12.84 -19.72
CA GLY A 278 2.56 12.66 -19.25
C GLY A 278 2.92 13.68 -18.16
N GLU A 279 2.24 13.62 -17.02
CA GLU A 279 2.15 14.67 -16.01
C GLU A 279 3.43 14.76 -15.22
N ASN A 280 3.78 16.00 -14.87
CA ASN A 280 4.83 16.28 -13.92
C ASN A 280 4.43 15.68 -12.56
N TYR A 281 5.41 15.30 -11.76
CA TYR A 281 5.22 14.71 -10.44
C TYR A 281 5.92 15.56 -9.38
N LEU A 282 5.42 15.45 -8.15
CA LEU A 282 6.08 16.04 -6.99
C LEU A 282 7.07 15.05 -6.42
N MET A 283 8.27 15.52 -6.13
CA MET A 283 9.30 14.73 -5.45
C MET A 283 10.11 15.62 -4.54
N ARG A 284 10.59 15.07 -3.42
CA ARG A 284 11.55 15.79 -2.58
C ARG A 284 12.90 15.83 -3.29
N ASP A 285 13.42 17.03 -3.49
CA ASP A 285 14.70 17.27 -4.12
C ASP A 285 15.84 17.13 -3.10
N PRO A 286 16.72 16.13 -3.22
CA PRO A 286 17.87 15.98 -2.34
C PRO A 286 18.83 17.17 -2.40
N ALA A 287 18.94 17.86 -3.54
CA ALA A 287 19.81 19.02 -3.71
C ALA A 287 19.30 20.24 -2.93
N SER A 288 18.00 20.33 -2.71
CA SER A 288 17.32 21.45 -2.04
C SER A 288 16.87 21.09 -0.62
N ASN A 289 17.71 20.37 0.13
CA ASN A 289 17.42 19.98 1.52
C ASN A 289 16.09 19.21 1.67
N ASN A 290 15.76 18.33 0.72
CA ASN A 290 14.52 17.55 0.67
C ASN A 290 13.23 18.40 0.63
N GLN A 291 13.33 19.64 0.12
CA GLN A 291 12.16 20.45 -0.21
C GLN A 291 11.39 19.83 -1.39
N TRP A 292 10.08 20.07 -1.43
CA TRP A 292 9.24 19.60 -2.52
C TRP A 292 9.55 20.39 -3.79
N ALA A 293 9.72 19.70 -4.91
CA ALA A 293 9.83 20.29 -6.22
C ALA A 293 8.98 19.51 -7.24
N TRP A 294 8.54 20.21 -8.28
CA TRP A 294 7.90 19.61 -9.45
C TRP A 294 8.96 19.14 -10.42
N TRP A 295 8.77 17.93 -10.95
CA TRP A 295 9.66 17.29 -11.89
C TRP A 295 8.88 16.79 -13.09
N CYS A 296 9.40 17.00 -14.29
CA CYS A 296 8.83 16.39 -15.48
C CYS A 296 9.36 14.97 -15.70
N LEU A 297 8.74 14.23 -16.62
CA LEU A 297 9.15 12.85 -16.94
C LEU A 297 10.55 12.75 -17.56
N LYS A 298 11.09 13.84 -18.15
CA LYS A 298 12.48 13.92 -18.63
C LYS A 298 13.49 14.23 -17.50
N GLY A 299 13.04 14.45 -16.26
CA GLY A 299 13.90 14.76 -15.11
C GLY A 299 14.28 16.23 -14.97
N HIS A 300 13.57 17.16 -15.63
CA HIS A 300 13.77 18.60 -15.41
C HIS A 300 12.99 19.07 -14.18
N CYS A 301 13.62 19.91 -13.36
CA CYS A 301 12.94 20.59 -12.25
C CYS A 301 12.10 21.74 -12.82
N VAL A 302 10.78 21.62 -12.68
CA VAL A 302 9.78 22.58 -13.18
C VAL A 302 9.65 23.77 -12.22
N GLY A 303 9.76 23.52 -10.91
CA GLY A 303 9.66 24.57 -9.90
C GLY A 303 9.75 24.05 -8.46
N GLN A 304 10.33 24.86 -7.58
CA GLN A 304 10.36 24.63 -6.13
C GLN A 304 8.99 24.96 -5.51
N VAL A 305 8.50 24.09 -4.65
CA VAL A 305 7.22 24.27 -3.97
C VAL A 305 7.45 24.97 -2.63
N GLY A 306 6.97 26.21 -2.53
CA GLY A 306 6.94 26.95 -1.27
C GLY A 306 5.92 26.43 -0.26
N SER A 307 5.84 27.12 0.89
CA SER A 307 4.83 26.85 1.93
C SER A 307 3.41 27.01 1.39
N GLU A 308 3.19 27.95 0.48
CA GLU A 308 1.91 28.17 -0.18
C GLU A 308 2.02 27.89 -1.68
N LEU A 309 1.10 27.06 -2.19
CA LEU A 309 0.98 26.76 -3.61
C LEU A 309 -0.44 27.12 -4.02
N THR A 310 -0.60 28.12 -4.88
CA THR A 310 -1.91 28.47 -5.42
C THR A 310 -2.37 27.40 -6.42
N VAL A 311 -3.68 27.25 -6.60
CA VAL A 311 -4.25 26.32 -7.59
C VAL A 311 -3.75 26.63 -9.01
N ARG A 312 -3.59 27.91 -9.35
CA ARG A 312 -3.09 28.33 -10.66
C ARG A 312 -1.65 27.88 -10.89
N GLN A 313 -0.77 28.05 -9.90
CA GLN A 313 0.61 27.57 -9.97
C GLN A 313 0.67 26.04 -10.02
N PHE A 314 -0.15 25.36 -9.20
CA PHE A 314 -0.28 23.91 -9.25
C PHE A 314 -0.63 23.43 -10.67
N CYS A 315 -1.63 24.03 -11.31
CA CYS A 315 -2.06 23.65 -12.66
C CYS A 315 -0.96 23.90 -13.71
N SER A 316 -0.28 25.05 -13.64
CA SER A 316 0.81 25.35 -14.59
C SER A 316 1.96 24.36 -14.43
N TRP A 317 2.42 24.10 -13.21
CA TRP A 317 3.52 23.18 -12.97
C TRP A 317 3.18 21.71 -13.22
N LEU A 318 1.90 21.33 -13.20
CA LEU A 318 1.48 19.98 -13.51
C LEU A 318 1.66 19.63 -14.99
N TYR A 319 1.46 20.61 -15.89
CA TYR A 319 1.44 20.39 -17.34
C TYR A 319 2.64 21.00 -18.07
N ASP A 320 3.16 22.13 -17.59
CA ASP A 320 4.15 22.90 -18.31
C ASP A 320 5.54 22.64 -17.75
N CYS A 321 6.45 22.14 -18.58
CA CYS A 321 7.88 22.12 -18.28
C CYS A 321 8.58 23.18 -19.15
N PRO A 322 9.05 24.30 -18.56
CA PRO A 322 9.68 25.39 -19.33
C PRO A 322 10.85 24.92 -20.20
N THR A 323 11.63 23.95 -19.71
CA THR A 323 12.77 23.37 -20.43
C THR A 323 12.30 22.55 -21.64
N CYS A 324 11.35 21.62 -21.45
CA CYS A 324 10.83 20.82 -22.57
C CYS A 324 10.16 21.68 -23.63
N TYR A 325 9.41 22.71 -23.21
CA TYR A 325 8.75 23.62 -24.13
C TYR A 325 9.76 24.42 -24.96
N SER A 326 10.91 24.79 -24.39
CA SER A 326 11.96 25.50 -25.13
C SER A 326 12.61 24.60 -26.20
N GLU A 327 12.89 23.34 -25.85
CA GLU A 327 13.47 22.35 -26.80
C GLU A 327 12.57 22.11 -28.01
N GLU A 328 11.25 21.95 -27.80
CA GLU A 328 10.31 21.64 -28.89
C GLU A 328 10.16 22.80 -29.90
N ASN A 329 10.36 24.04 -29.46
CA ASN A 329 10.24 25.22 -30.33
C ASN A 329 11.56 25.61 -31.03
N GLU A 330 12.71 25.07 -30.62
CA GLU A 330 14.00 25.34 -31.29
C GLU A 330 14.19 24.51 -32.56
N ASP A 331 13.42 23.43 -32.73
CA ASP A 331 13.47 22.51 -33.88
C ASP A 331 12.47 22.86 -35.01
N GLU A 332 11.64 23.90 -34.85
CA GLU A 332 10.74 24.47 -35.88
C GLU A 332 11.34 25.72 -36.54
#